data_AF-A0A142YJD2-F1
#
_entry.id   AF-A0A142YJD2-F1
#
_cell.length_a   1.000
_cell.length_b   1.000
_cell.length_c   1.000
_cell.angle_alpha   90.00
_cell.angle_beta   90.00
_cell.angle_gamma   90.00
#
_symmetry.space_group_name_H-M   'P 1'
#
loop_
_entity.id
_entity.type
_entity.pdbx_description
1 polymer ?
#
loop_
_entity_poly.entity_id
_entity_poly.type
_entity_poly.pdbx_seq_one_letter_code
_entity_poly.pdbx_strand_id
1 'polypeptide(L)'
;MLDVASQLDILRRGVEQIVPEADFLKKLERSVRENRPLRVKYGIDPTGIDVHLGHTVPLRKLRQFQDLGHTAVVIIGDYTAMVGDPSGRDKTRDALTKEQVDANARDYLKQVGRIIDLDRAEVHHNGDWFGKWSFLDVLDLMRRMTLGQISAREDFAKRIAEEKPVYLHECMYPLMQGWDSVEINADVELGGTEQLFSLMVARQLQPIRSQDPQVAMTMPILVGTDGVRRMGKSLGNYIGVADSADEMFGKIMSVPDEPMAQYFTLLTDLPTEQVKELLAPGANPRDAKEVLAKTVIAQYHDAEAADQAAAAFRRRASGEDPLEIPVAHLSADKLDAEGRIAAPTLIKEIGFESSTSNARRVIEGGGFNVGPRRETITDPKAMVYVSDGLVVRVGKRKIAEIRLV
;
A
#
# COMPACT_ATOMS: atom_id res chain seq x y z
N MET A 1 -29.02 -9.53 3.13
CA MET A 1 -27.78 -9.84 3.87
C MET A 1 -27.59 -11.34 3.87
N LEU A 2 -26.35 -11.82 3.81
CA LEU A 2 -26.03 -13.23 4.07
C LEU A 2 -26.40 -13.59 5.52
N ASP A 3 -26.49 -14.88 5.84
CA ASP A 3 -26.70 -15.33 7.21
C ASP A 3 -25.47 -15.03 8.09
N VAL A 4 -25.65 -15.07 9.41
CA VAL A 4 -24.63 -14.69 10.40
C VAL A 4 -23.36 -15.55 10.26
N ALA A 5 -23.49 -16.86 10.04
CA ALA A 5 -22.35 -17.75 9.96
C ALA A 5 -21.51 -17.47 8.70
N SER A 6 -22.16 -17.30 7.54
CA SER A 6 -21.47 -16.92 6.30
C SER A 6 -20.75 -15.58 6.43
N GLN A 7 -21.39 -14.57 7.04
CA GLN A 7 -20.75 -13.28 7.25
C GLN A 7 -19.54 -13.38 8.19
N LEU A 8 -19.68 -14.14 9.26
CA LEU A 8 -18.62 -14.32 10.25
C LEU A 8 -17.38 -15.01 9.65
N ASP A 9 -17.56 -15.98 8.78
CA ASP A 9 -16.46 -16.65 8.07
C ASP A 9 -15.65 -15.66 7.21
N ILE A 10 -16.35 -14.87 6.39
CA ILE A 10 -15.73 -13.81 5.56
C ILE A 10 -15.03 -12.77 6.44
N LEU A 11 -15.71 -12.31 7.49
CA LEU A 11 -15.21 -11.20 8.30
C LEU A 11 -14.08 -11.62 9.23
N ARG A 12 -13.97 -12.89 9.64
CA ARG A 12 -12.84 -13.41 10.44
C ARG A 12 -11.56 -13.64 9.63
N ARG A 13 -11.67 -13.91 8.33
CA ARG A 13 -10.48 -14.13 7.49
C ARG A 13 -9.55 -12.91 7.53
N GLY A 14 -8.27 -13.14 7.82
CA GLY A 14 -7.24 -12.09 7.82
C GLY A 14 -7.33 -11.10 8.96
N VAL A 15 -8.10 -11.40 10.01
CA VAL A 15 -8.19 -10.60 11.25
C VAL A 15 -7.18 -11.11 12.27
N GLU A 16 -6.49 -10.20 12.95
CA GLU A 16 -5.62 -10.56 14.08
C GLU A 16 -6.44 -10.73 15.36
N GLN A 17 -7.26 -9.73 15.72
CA GLN A 17 -8.08 -9.76 16.93
C GLN A 17 -9.45 -9.12 16.71
N ILE A 18 -10.47 -9.68 17.37
CA ILE A 18 -11.81 -9.10 17.51
C ILE A 18 -12.08 -8.95 19.00
N VAL A 19 -12.17 -7.71 19.48
CA VAL A 19 -12.25 -7.41 20.91
C VAL A 19 -13.46 -6.53 21.23
N PRO A 20 -14.42 -7.04 22.00
CA PRO A 20 -14.71 -8.44 22.34
C PRO A 20 -15.44 -9.15 21.20
N GLU A 21 -15.01 -10.38 20.91
CA GLU A 21 -15.64 -11.21 19.88
C GLU A 21 -17.11 -11.56 20.18
N ALA A 22 -17.46 -11.74 21.46
CA ALA A 22 -18.84 -12.01 21.86
C ALA A 22 -19.77 -10.82 21.55
N ASP A 23 -19.28 -9.58 21.66
CA ASP A 23 -20.05 -8.38 21.32
C ASP A 23 -20.21 -8.28 19.81
N PHE A 24 -19.19 -8.66 19.04
CA PHE A 24 -19.25 -8.70 17.58
C PHE A 24 -20.32 -9.65 17.07
N LEU A 25 -20.36 -10.88 17.60
CA LEU A 25 -21.38 -11.86 17.23
C LEU A 25 -22.79 -11.33 17.52
N LYS A 26 -23.02 -10.77 18.71
CA LYS A 26 -24.33 -10.17 19.07
C LYS A 26 -24.73 -9.02 18.15
N LYS A 27 -23.78 -8.14 17.81
CA LYS A 27 -24.03 -7.02 16.88
C LYS A 27 -24.38 -7.53 15.48
N LEU A 28 -23.69 -8.56 15.00
CA LEU A 28 -23.94 -9.17 13.70
C LEU A 28 -25.30 -9.87 13.64
N GLU A 29 -25.64 -10.66 14.67
CA GLU A 29 -26.95 -11.27 14.84
C GLU A 29 -28.07 -10.23 14.86
N ARG A 30 -27.88 -9.15 15.62
CA ARG A 30 -28.80 -8.01 15.67
C ARG A 30 -28.96 -7.38 14.29
N SER A 31 -27.85 -7.14 13.60
CA SER A 31 -27.84 -6.52 12.27
C SER A 31 -28.66 -7.33 11.26
N VAL A 32 -28.46 -8.66 11.23
CA VAL A 32 -29.21 -9.57 10.35
C VAL A 32 -30.69 -9.64 10.74
N ARG A 33 -30.98 -9.81 12.03
CA ARG A 33 -32.36 -9.94 12.54
C ARG A 33 -33.20 -8.69 12.29
N GLU A 34 -32.60 -7.52 12.49
CA GLU A 34 -33.29 -6.22 12.39
C GLU A 34 -33.13 -5.58 11.00
N ASN A 35 -32.40 -6.23 10.09
CA ASN A 35 -32.01 -5.69 8.78
C ASN A 35 -31.40 -4.28 8.91
N ARG A 36 -30.59 -4.07 9.95
CA ARG A 36 -29.95 -2.79 10.28
C ARG A 36 -28.44 -2.91 10.04
N PRO A 37 -27.88 -2.24 9.02
CA PRO A 37 -26.44 -2.21 8.79
C PRO A 37 -25.62 -1.81 10.02
N LEU A 38 -24.52 -2.50 10.29
CA LEU A 38 -23.50 -2.03 11.23
C LEU A 38 -22.78 -0.82 10.64
N ARG A 39 -22.37 0.09 11.53
CA ARG A 39 -21.52 1.23 11.18
C ARG A 39 -20.05 0.89 11.45
N VAL A 40 -19.27 0.74 10.39
CA VAL A 40 -17.89 0.25 10.45
C VAL A 40 -16.94 1.40 10.18
N LYS A 41 -16.25 1.85 11.23
CA LYS A 41 -15.33 2.98 11.20
C LYS A 41 -13.95 2.57 10.71
N TYR A 42 -13.35 3.40 9.87
CA TYR A 42 -11.90 3.39 9.62
C TYR A 42 -11.38 4.84 9.56
N GLY A 43 -10.40 5.15 10.41
CA GLY A 43 -9.78 6.47 10.48
C GLY A 43 -8.51 6.57 9.64
N ILE A 44 -8.33 7.72 9.00
CA ILE A 44 -7.18 8.01 8.13
C ILE A 44 -6.61 9.38 8.51
N ASP A 45 -5.33 9.42 8.86
CA ASP A 45 -4.59 10.68 9.02
C ASP A 45 -3.88 11.06 7.71
N PRO A 46 -4.34 12.10 6.98
CA PRO A 46 -3.87 12.45 5.64
C PRO A 46 -2.49 13.13 5.68
N THR A 47 -1.46 12.31 5.74
CA THR A 47 -0.07 12.74 5.99
C THR A 47 0.80 12.78 4.74
N GLY A 48 0.18 12.78 3.55
CA GLY A 48 0.86 12.92 2.25
C GLY A 48 1.48 11.64 1.70
N ILE A 49 1.06 10.48 2.22
CA ILE A 49 1.61 9.17 1.85
C ILE A 49 0.68 8.52 0.82
N ASP A 50 1.16 8.27 -0.41
CA ASP A 50 0.46 7.33 -1.33
C ASP A 50 0.14 6.00 -0.65
N VAL A 51 -1.07 5.51 -0.91
CA VAL A 51 -1.59 4.26 -0.42
C VAL A 51 -0.76 3.11 -1.00
N HIS A 52 -0.32 2.21 -0.13
CA HIS A 52 0.39 0.99 -0.51
C HIS A 52 -0.36 -0.23 0.05
N LEU A 53 -0.04 -1.43 -0.41
CA LEU A 53 -0.77 -2.65 -0.07
C LEU A 53 -0.93 -2.87 1.44
N GLY A 54 0.03 -2.44 2.28
CA GLY A 54 -0.13 -2.45 3.73
C GLY A 54 -1.32 -1.64 4.26
N HIS A 55 -1.61 -0.45 3.70
CA HIS A 55 -2.79 0.36 4.05
C HIS A 55 -4.08 -0.27 3.52
N THR A 56 -3.99 -1.09 2.46
CA THR A 56 -5.18 -1.72 1.87
C THR A 56 -5.75 -2.83 2.73
N VAL A 57 -5.00 -3.41 3.67
CA VAL A 57 -5.47 -4.52 4.50
C VAL A 57 -6.74 -4.17 5.29
N PRO A 58 -6.76 -3.12 6.14
CA PRO A 58 -8.00 -2.71 6.81
C PRO A 58 -9.05 -2.14 5.84
N LEU A 59 -8.67 -1.48 4.75
CA LEU A 59 -9.61 -0.96 3.75
C LEU A 59 -10.33 -2.08 2.99
N ARG A 60 -9.65 -3.18 2.68
CA ARG A 60 -10.24 -4.39 2.08
C ARG A 60 -11.22 -5.03 3.05
N LYS A 61 -10.91 -5.07 4.35
CA LYS A 61 -11.87 -5.51 5.36
C LYS A 61 -13.09 -4.59 5.39
N LEU A 62 -12.90 -3.27 5.32
CA LEU A 62 -14.00 -2.31 5.22
C LEU A 62 -14.86 -2.56 3.98
N ARG A 63 -14.23 -2.85 2.83
CA ARG A 63 -14.93 -3.22 1.60
C ARG A 63 -15.74 -4.50 1.77
N GLN A 64 -15.20 -5.53 2.42
CA GLN A 64 -15.95 -6.76 2.72
C GLN A 64 -17.20 -6.46 3.57
N PHE A 65 -17.12 -5.56 4.55
CA PHE A 65 -18.31 -5.09 5.28
C PHE A 65 -19.32 -4.40 4.33
N GLN A 66 -18.88 -3.55 3.41
CA GLN A 66 -19.77 -2.92 2.42
C GLN A 66 -20.45 -3.95 1.51
N ASP A 67 -19.71 -4.94 1.03
CA ASP A 67 -20.24 -5.97 0.13
C ASP A 67 -21.29 -6.86 0.84
N LEU A 68 -21.17 -7.00 2.16
CA LEU A 68 -22.17 -7.65 3.01
C LEU A 68 -23.39 -6.76 3.34
N GLY A 69 -23.37 -5.48 2.95
CA GLY A 69 -24.46 -4.53 3.13
C GLY A 69 -24.35 -3.67 4.39
N HIS A 70 -23.19 -3.64 5.05
CA HIS A 70 -22.92 -2.74 6.16
C HIS A 70 -22.47 -1.35 5.68
N THR A 71 -22.53 -0.36 6.56
CA THR A 71 -22.13 1.02 6.25
C THR A 71 -20.66 1.21 6.57
N ALA A 72 -19.84 1.50 5.55
CA ALA A 72 -18.48 1.97 5.76
C ALA A 72 -18.50 3.45 6.15
N VAL A 73 -17.80 3.79 7.23
CA VAL A 73 -17.65 5.15 7.72
C VAL A 73 -16.17 5.49 7.75
N VAL A 74 -15.74 6.38 6.87
CA VAL A 74 -14.36 6.84 6.75
C VAL A 74 -14.21 8.16 7.50
N ILE A 75 -13.26 8.22 8.43
CA ILE A 75 -12.92 9.46 9.12
C ILE A 75 -11.63 10.02 8.53
N ILE A 76 -11.72 11.21 7.97
CA ILE A 76 -10.56 12.01 7.58
C ILE A 76 -10.10 12.79 8.81
N GLY A 77 -8.91 12.43 9.28
CA GLY A 77 -8.30 12.93 10.49
C GLY A 77 -7.59 14.26 10.30
N ASP A 78 -8.31 15.31 9.92
CA ASP A 78 -7.72 16.63 9.67
C ASP A 78 -7.23 17.35 10.93
N TYR A 79 -7.88 17.12 12.08
CA TYR A 79 -7.42 17.60 13.38
C TYR A 79 -6.49 16.62 14.09
N THR A 80 -6.73 15.30 13.95
CA THR A 80 -5.84 14.28 14.53
C THR A 80 -4.46 14.29 13.88
N ALA A 81 -4.37 14.56 12.57
CA ALA A 81 -3.09 14.72 11.88
C ALA A 81 -2.24 15.89 12.41
N MET A 82 -2.86 16.94 12.98
CA MET A 82 -2.15 18.05 13.61
C MET A 82 -1.50 17.67 14.95
N VAL A 83 -2.04 16.65 15.63
CA VAL A 83 -1.44 16.05 16.84
C VAL A 83 -0.42 14.98 16.47
N GLY A 84 -0.77 14.12 15.51
CA GLY A 84 0.04 13.02 15.00
C GLY A 84 -0.12 11.72 15.80
N ASP A 85 -0.48 10.63 15.13
CA ASP A 85 -0.59 9.29 15.74
C ASP A 85 0.76 8.78 16.30
N PRO A 86 0.87 8.51 17.61
CA PRO A 86 2.09 7.94 18.19
C PRO A 86 2.23 6.42 17.96
N SER A 87 1.20 5.71 17.49
CA SER A 87 1.13 4.23 17.45
C SER A 87 2.27 3.61 16.67
N GLY A 88 3.05 2.76 17.35
CA GLY A 88 4.14 2.01 16.74
C GLY A 88 5.33 2.87 16.29
N ARG A 89 5.49 4.09 16.82
CA ARG A 89 6.54 5.04 16.42
C ARG A 89 7.54 5.35 17.54
N ASP A 90 8.79 5.53 17.15
CA ASP A 90 9.90 5.89 18.05
C ASP A 90 10.19 7.41 18.10
N LYS A 91 9.53 8.23 17.26
CA LYS A 91 9.74 9.69 17.14
C LYS A 91 8.43 10.43 16.82
N THR A 92 8.31 11.67 17.28
CA THR A 92 7.20 12.59 16.99
C THR A 92 7.16 12.97 15.50
N ARG A 93 5.97 13.20 14.96
CA ARG A 93 5.77 13.66 13.57
C ARG A 93 6.00 15.16 13.44
N ASP A 94 6.41 15.58 12.25
CA ASP A 94 6.38 16.98 11.86
C ASP A 94 4.93 17.45 11.72
N ALA A 95 4.65 18.67 12.21
CA ALA A 95 3.32 19.26 12.11
C ALA A 95 2.98 19.62 10.66
N LEU A 96 1.76 19.33 10.23
CA LEU A 96 1.22 19.68 8.91
C LEU A 96 0.32 20.92 9.02
N THR A 97 0.31 21.76 7.98
CA THR A 97 -0.68 22.86 7.89
C THR A 97 -2.04 22.31 7.44
N LYS A 98 -3.12 23.04 7.74
CA LYS A 98 -4.48 22.67 7.32
C LYS A 98 -4.59 22.49 5.81
N GLU A 99 -3.98 23.37 5.04
CA GLU A 99 -4.00 23.32 3.57
C GLU A 99 -3.31 22.06 3.04
N GLN A 100 -2.22 21.63 3.70
CA GLN A 100 -1.52 20.39 3.36
C GLN A 100 -2.37 19.17 3.69
N VAL A 101 -3.00 19.16 4.86
CA VAL A 101 -3.93 18.11 5.30
C VAL A 101 -5.10 17.96 4.32
N ASP A 102 -5.73 19.07 3.91
CA ASP A 102 -6.84 19.07 2.95
C ASP A 102 -6.42 18.57 1.56
N ALA A 103 -5.23 18.97 1.08
CA ALA A 103 -4.69 18.47 -0.17
C ALA A 103 -4.42 16.97 -0.12
N ASN A 104 -3.74 16.50 0.94
CA ASN A 104 -3.45 15.10 1.16
C ASN A 104 -4.72 14.25 1.28
N ALA A 105 -5.77 14.76 1.93
CA ALA A 105 -7.03 14.06 2.10
C ALA A 105 -7.70 13.77 0.74
N ARG A 106 -7.71 14.75 -0.17
CA ARG A 106 -8.28 14.58 -1.53
C ARG A 106 -7.55 13.49 -2.31
N ASP A 107 -6.22 13.52 -2.31
CA ASP A 107 -5.42 12.52 -3.03
C ASP A 107 -5.54 11.12 -2.40
N TYR A 108 -5.61 11.05 -1.07
CA TYR A 108 -5.81 9.79 -0.35
C TYR A 108 -7.19 9.19 -0.65
N LEU A 109 -8.26 9.99 -0.58
CA LEU A 109 -9.62 9.55 -0.91
C LEU A 109 -9.71 9.02 -2.35
N LYS A 110 -9.05 9.68 -3.31
CA LYS A 110 -9.00 9.19 -4.70
C LYS A 110 -8.36 7.79 -4.81
N GLN A 111 -7.33 7.51 -4.02
CA GLN A 111 -6.68 6.19 -3.99
C GLN A 111 -7.52 5.15 -3.25
N VAL A 112 -8.13 5.55 -2.13
CA VAL A 112 -9.04 4.70 -1.33
C VAL A 112 -10.29 4.31 -2.10
N GLY A 113 -10.81 5.19 -2.96
CA GLY A 113 -11.94 4.91 -3.85
C GLY A 113 -11.69 3.80 -4.87
N ARG A 114 -10.44 3.33 -5.03
CA ARG A 114 -10.13 2.11 -5.80
C ARG A 114 -10.44 0.82 -5.02
N ILE A 115 -10.58 0.91 -3.69
CA ILE A 115 -10.76 -0.24 -2.79
C ILE A 115 -12.20 -0.26 -2.28
N ILE A 116 -12.65 0.85 -1.70
CA ILE A 116 -13.98 0.98 -1.12
C ILE A 116 -14.91 1.74 -2.07
N ASP A 117 -16.19 1.44 -2.00
CA ASP A 117 -17.22 2.16 -2.74
C ASP A 117 -17.54 3.46 -1.98
N LEU A 118 -17.00 4.59 -2.44
CA LEU A 118 -17.17 5.89 -1.79
C LEU A 118 -18.59 6.44 -1.94
N ASP A 119 -19.33 6.05 -2.99
CA ASP A 119 -20.72 6.51 -3.19
C ASP A 119 -21.67 5.89 -2.16
N ARG A 120 -21.30 4.72 -1.63
CA ARG A 120 -22.01 4.01 -0.55
C ARG A 120 -21.40 4.23 0.84
N ALA A 121 -20.31 4.97 0.94
CA ALA A 121 -19.62 5.24 2.20
C ALA A 121 -20.07 6.59 2.79
N GLU A 122 -20.00 6.69 4.13
CA GLU A 122 -20.04 7.98 4.80
C GLU A 122 -18.61 8.48 5.00
N VAL A 123 -18.32 9.71 4.59
CA VAL A 123 -17.01 10.34 4.78
C VAL A 123 -17.19 11.56 5.69
N HIS A 124 -16.48 11.60 6.80
CA HIS A 124 -16.54 12.68 7.79
C HIS A 124 -15.16 13.27 8.03
N HIS A 125 -15.07 14.58 8.29
CA HIS A 125 -13.84 15.23 8.72
C HIS A 125 -13.89 15.46 10.23
N ASN A 126 -12.87 15.03 10.98
CA ASN A 126 -12.95 15.17 12.44
C ASN A 126 -12.79 16.61 12.95
N GLY A 127 -12.33 17.51 12.08
CA GLY A 127 -12.43 18.95 12.28
C GLY A 127 -13.85 19.49 12.33
N ASP A 128 -14.85 18.78 11.78
CA ASP A 128 -16.25 19.22 11.82
C ASP A 128 -16.80 19.27 13.25
N TRP A 129 -16.29 18.42 14.15
CA TRP A 129 -16.59 18.49 15.58
C TRP A 129 -15.48 19.19 16.36
N PHE A 130 -14.21 18.77 16.24
CA PHE A 130 -13.13 19.32 17.07
C PHE A 130 -12.89 20.82 16.81
N GLY A 131 -13.16 21.31 15.61
CA GLY A 131 -13.06 22.73 15.30
C GLY A 131 -14.10 23.60 16.02
N LYS A 132 -15.16 23.01 16.57
CA LYS A 132 -16.21 23.70 17.32
C LYS A 132 -16.01 23.61 18.84
N TRP A 133 -15.05 22.82 19.30
CA TRP A 133 -14.83 22.58 20.72
C TRP A 133 -14.25 23.81 21.41
N SER A 134 -14.83 24.13 22.56
CA SER A 134 -14.21 25.04 23.52
C SER A 134 -13.11 24.32 24.29
N PHE A 135 -12.26 25.09 24.97
CA PHE A 135 -11.28 24.51 25.88
C PHE A 135 -11.92 23.68 27.01
N LEU A 136 -13.16 24.02 27.42
CA LEU A 136 -13.89 23.25 28.43
C LEU A 136 -14.27 21.85 27.91
N ASP A 137 -14.61 21.72 26.63
CA ASP A 137 -14.90 20.42 25.99
C ASP A 137 -13.65 19.55 25.95
N VAL A 138 -12.50 20.15 25.62
CA VAL A 138 -11.19 19.46 25.67
C VAL A 138 -10.89 18.97 27.09
N LEU A 139 -11.09 19.82 28.11
CA LEU A 139 -10.88 19.42 29.51
C LEU A 139 -11.83 18.30 29.95
N ASP A 140 -13.09 18.31 29.49
CA ASP A 140 -14.03 17.23 29.79
C ASP A 140 -13.59 15.89 29.17
N LEU A 141 -13.07 15.92 27.94
CA LEU A 141 -12.48 14.75 27.30
C LEU A 141 -11.23 14.26 28.05
N MET A 142 -10.34 15.16 28.48
CA MET A 142 -9.13 14.81 29.22
C MET A 142 -9.42 14.15 30.57
N ARG A 143 -10.56 14.47 31.21
CA ARG A 143 -10.97 13.83 32.48
C ARG A 143 -11.29 12.35 32.33
N ARG A 144 -11.43 11.84 31.10
CA ARG A 144 -11.84 10.46 30.83
C ARG A 144 -10.69 9.46 30.92
N MET A 145 -9.44 9.92 30.96
CA MET A 145 -8.28 9.04 31.01
C MET A 145 -7.20 9.61 31.91
N THR A 146 -6.61 8.76 32.76
CA THR A 146 -5.53 9.16 33.66
C THR A 146 -4.18 9.10 32.95
N LEU A 147 -3.23 9.95 33.36
CA LEU A 147 -1.86 9.91 32.82
C LEU A 147 -1.25 8.50 32.91
N GLY A 148 -1.50 7.78 34.01
CA GLY A 148 -1.00 6.41 34.20
C GLY A 148 -1.50 5.41 33.15
N GLN A 149 -2.76 5.53 32.73
CA GLN A 149 -3.31 4.70 31.65
C GLN A 149 -2.68 5.06 30.31
N ILE A 150 -2.48 6.34 30.02
CA ILE A 150 -1.85 6.80 28.79
C ILE A 150 -0.40 6.31 28.72
N SER A 151 0.37 6.52 29.78
CA SER A 151 1.78 6.14 29.84
C SER A 151 2.02 4.62 29.81
N ALA A 152 1.01 3.81 30.14
CA ALA A 152 1.10 2.35 30.06
C ALA A 152 0.99 1.80 28.63
N ARG A 153 0.60 2.64 27.68
CA ARG A 153 0.61 2.31 26.25
C ARG A 153 2.04 1.99 25.80
N GLU A 154 2.21 0.93 25.01
CA GLU A 154 3.52 0.32 24.72
C GLU A 154 4.55 1.31 24.14
N ASP A 155 4.16 2.15 23.19
CA ASP A 155 5.01 3.15 22.56
C ASP A 155 5.45 4.26 23.53
N PHE A 156 4.54 4.76 24.36
CA PHE A 156 4.87 5.73 25.41
C PHE A 156 5.71 5.11 26.52
N ALA A 157 5.36 3.91 26.98
CA ALA A 157 6.12 3.18 27.98
C ALA A 157 7.56 2.95 27.51
N LYS A 158 7.74 2.52 26.25
CA LYS A 158 9.06 2.34 25.63
C LYS A 158 9.82 3.66 25.53
N ARG A 159 9.21 4.74 25.02
CA ARG A 159 9.87 6.06 24.90
C ARG A 159 10.28 6.60 26.26
N ILE A 160 9.42 6.51 27.27
CA ILE A 160 9.72 6.95 28.64
C ILE A 160 10.87 6.14 29.23
N ALA A 161 10.86 4.80 29.05
CA ALA A 161 11.94 3.92 29.52
C ALA A 161 13.28 4.19 28.81
N GLU A 162 13.25 4.59 27.54
CA GLU A 162 14.42 5.00 26.75
C GLU A 162 14.80 6.47 26.95
N GLU A 163 14.19 7.18 27.91
CA GLU A 163 14.38 8.61 28.16
C GLU A 163 14.14 9.51 26.93
N LYS A 164 13.35 9.03 25.97
CA LYS A 164 12.92 9.80 24.81
C LYS A 164 11.72 10.68 25.21
N PRO A 165 11.64 11.93 24.72
CA PRO A 165 10.51 12.81 25.01
C PRO A 165 9.19 12.15 24.62
N VAL A 166 8.15 12.34 25.44
CA VAL A 166 6.73 12.11 25.11
C VAL A 166 6.01 13.42 25.39
N TYR A 167 5.45 14.05 24.36
CA TYR A 167 4.84 15.36 24.52
C TYR A 167 3.37 15.24 24.95
N LEU A 168 2.91 16.17 25.81
CA LEU A 168 1.55 16.13 26.36
C LEU A 168 0.44 16.19 25.31
N HIS A 169 0.68 16.83 24.17
CA HIS A 169 -0.30 16.86 23.08
C HIS A 169 -0.50 15.47 22.46
N GLU A 170 0.52 14.61 22.41
CA GLU A 170 0.42 13.24 21.88
C GLU A 170 -0.52 12.39 22.75
N CYS A 171 -0.63 12.69 24.05
CA CYS A 171 -1.56 12.04 24.96
C CYS A 171 -3.04 12.27 24.60
N MET A 172 -3.34 13.33 23.82
CA MET A 172 -4.70 13.61 23.35
C MET A 172 -5.14 12.69 22.22
N TYR A 173 -4.20 12.15 21.44
CA TYR A 173 -4.52 11.42 20.21
C TYR A 173 -5.49 10.24 20.43
N PRO A 174 -5.29 9.33 21.42
CA PRO A 174 -6.21 8.21 21.64
C PRO A 174 -7.62 8.66 22.04
N LEU A 175 -7.71 9.77 22.77
CA LEU A 175 -8.99 10.36 23.18
C LEU A 175 -9.71 10.97 21.98
N MET A 176 -8.99 11.68 21.11
CA MET A 176 -9.54 12.26 19.89
C MET A 176 -10.04 11.16 18.95
N GLN A 177 -9.18 10.20 18.62
CA GLN A 177 -9.57 9.06 17.79
C GLN A 177 -10.77 8.31 18.39
N GLY A 178 -10.77 8.09 19.70
CA GLY A 178 -11.89 7.42 20.38
C GLY A 178 -13.19 8.23 20.34
N TRP A 179 -13.10 9.55 20.42
CA TRP A 179 -14.26 10.44 20.35
C TRP A 179 -14.89 10.46 18.96
N ASP A 180 -14.10 10.31 17.90
CA ASP A 180 -14.62 10.19 16.53
C ASP A 180 -15.70 9.09 16.45
N SER A 181 -15.51 7.97 17.16
CA SER A 181 -16.49 6.88 17.23
C SER A 181 -17.79 7.23 17.95
N VAL A 182 -17.71 8.16 18.91
CA VAL A 182 -18.88 8.68 19.63
C VAL A 182 -19.73 9.54 18.69
N GLU A 183 -19.10 10.42 17.90
CA GLU A 183 -19.80 11.28 16.95
C GLU A 183 -20.55 10.47 15.88
N ILE A 184 -19.91 9.42 15.36
CA ILE A 184 -20.50 8.60 14.30
C ILE A 184 -21.26 7.37 14.80
N ASN A 185 -21.43 7.15 16.11
CA ASN A 185 -22.10 5.98 16.68
C ASN A 185 -21.55 4.65 16.11
N ALA A 186 -20.23 4.46 16.14
CA ALA A 186 -19.57 3.30 15.53
C ALA A 186 -19.98 1.97 16.19
N ASP A 187 -20.27 0.94 15.39
CA ASP A 187 -20.49 -0.43 15.87
C ASP A 187 -19.22 -1.26 15.88
N VAL A 188 -18.34 -1.01 14.92
CA VAL A 188 -17.03 -1.67 14.74
C VAL A 188 -16.04 -0.59 14.32
N GLU A 189 -14.82 -0.61 14.85
CA GLU A 189 -13.71 0.19 14.31
C GLU A 189 -12.58 -0.72 13.88
N LEU A 190 -12.12 -0.51 12.65
CA LEU A 190 -11.02 -1.22 12.04
C LEU A 190 -9.71 -0.48 12.30
N GLY A 191 -8.63 -1.22 12.54
CA GLY A 191 -7.30 -0.63 12.69
C GLY A 191 -6.17 -1.66 12.57
N GLY A 192 -4.94 -1.20 12.64
CA GLY A 192 -3.78 -2.08 12.83
C GLY A 192 -3.72 -2.63 14.27
N THR A 193 -2.96 -3.70 14.50
CA THR A 193 -2.71 -4.25 15.85
C THR A 193 -2.21 -3.20 16.84
N GLU A 194 -1.36 -2.30 16.37
CA GLU A 194 -0.80 -1.16 17.11
C GLU A 194 -1.82 -0.09 17.53
N GLN A 195 -3.04 -0.12 16.99
CA GLN A 195 -4.11 0.83 17.30
C GLN A 195 -5.08 0.29 18.36
N LEU A 196 -4.87 -0.93 18.87
CA LEU A 196 -5.77 -1.57 19.84
C LEU A 196 -6.05 -0.68 21.04
N PHE A 197 -5.04 0.00 21.58
CA PHE A 197 -5.24 0.93 22.70
C PHE A 197 -6.27 2.02 22.37
N SER A 198 -6.10 2.75 21.26
CA SER A 198 -7.02 3.81 20.84
C SER A 198 -8.42 3.26 20.55
N LEU A 199 -8.51 2.09 19.90
CA LEU A 199 -9.77 1.40 19.63
C LEU A 199 -10.54 1.06 20.93
N MET A 200 -9.82 0.70 21.99
CA MET A 200 -10.39 0.42 23.30
C MET A 200 -10.77 1.70 24.06
N VAL A 201 -10.08 2.81 23.86
CA VAL A 201 -10.49 4.12 24.40
C VAL A 201 -11.86 4.51 23.85
N ALA A 202 -12.11 4.33 22.56
CA ALA A 202 -13.42 4.59 21.94
C ALA A 202 -14.55 3.81 22.64
N ARG A 203 -14.32 2.52 22.94
CA ARG A 203 -15.26 1.68 23.69
C ARG A 203 -15.60 2.21 25.08
N GLN A 204 -14.64 2.84 25.74
CA GLN A 204 -14.84 3.45 27.07
C GLN A 204 -15.61 4.77 26.98
N LEU A 205 -15.46 5.50 25.88
CA LEU A 205 -16.09 6.81 25.68
C LEU A 205 -17.56 6.72 25.25
N GLN A 206 -17.93 5.73 24.42
CA GLN A 206 -19.30 5.60 23.90
C GLN A 206 -20.41 5.50 24.96
N PRO A 207 -20.26 4.77 26.08
CA PRO A 207 -21.24 4.74 27.16
C PRO A 207 -21.56 6.10 27.77
N ILE A 208 -20.66 7.08 27.69
CA ILE A 208 -20.88 8.46 28.18
C ILE A 208 -22.05 9.11 27.44
N ARG A 209 -22.26 8.74 26.18
CA ARG A 209 -23.41 9.17 25.36
C ARG A 209 -24.51 8.12 25.27
N SER A 210 -24.54 7.16 26.20
CA SER A 210 -25.49 6.04 26.21
C SER A 210 -25.48 5.21 24.93
N GLN A 211 -24.33 5.13 24.25
CA GLN A 211 -24.13 4.32 23.06
C GLN A 211 -23.60 2.93 23.43
N ASP A 212 -23.92 1.93 22.61
CA ASP A 212 -23.31 0.61 22.71
C ASP A 212 -21.81 0.71 22.37
N PRO A 213 -20.90 0.16 23.18
CA PRO A 213 -19.48 0.09 22.84
C PRO A 213 -19.23 -0.63 21.51
N GLN A 214 -18.36 -0.05 20.68
CA GLN A 214 -17.92 -0.56 19.38
C GLN A 214 -17.07 -1.81 19.54
N VAL A 215 -16.98 -2.67 18.54
CA VAL A 215 -15.98 -3.75 18.52
C VAL A 215 -14.67 -3.22 17.95
N ALA A 216 -13.56 -3.47 18.63
CA ALA A 216 -12.23 -3.25 18.06
C ALA A 216 -11.88 -4.46 17.17
N MET A 217 -11.63 -4.24 15.89
CA MET A 217 -11.23 -5.30 14.96
C MET A 217 -9.89 -4.93 14.32
N THR A 218 -8.83 -5.63 14.71
CA THR A 218 -7.46 -5.32 14.27
C THR A 218 -7.00 -6.25 13.17
N MET A 219 -6.35 -5.69 12.16
CA MET A 219 -5.70 -6.45 11.09
C MET A 219 -4.21 -6.63 11.41
N PRO A 220 -3.60 -7.75 10.99
CA PRO A 220 -2.16 -7.94 11.08
C PRO A 220 -1.40 -6.95 10.19
N ILE A 221 -0.13 -6.76 10.52
CA ILE A 221 0.77 -5.92 9.76
C ILE A 221 1.25 -6.71 8.52
N LEU A 222 1.02 -6.16 7.33
CA LEU A 222 1.61 -6.69 6.12
C LEU A 222 3.11 -6.37 6.07
N VAL A 223 3.95 -7.40 5.96
CA VAL A 223 5.39 -7.22 5.74
C VAL A 223 5.65 -6.72 4.32
N GLY A 224 6.70 -5.92 4.13
CA GLY A 224 7.08 -5.37 2.84
C GLY A 224 7.75 -6.40 1.93
N THR A 225 8.31 -5.92 0.82
CA THR A 225 9.01 -6.76 -0.17
C THR A 225 10.29 -7.42 0.38
N ASP A 226 10.77 -7.01 1.56
CA ASP A 226 11.86 -7.69 2.26
C ASP A 226 11.41 -8.90 3.10
N GLY A 227 10.10 -9.10 3.26
CA GLY A 227 9.49 -10.25 3.95
C GLY A 227 9.56 -10.23 5.47
N VAL A 228 10.19 -9.22 6.08
CA VAL A 228 10.42 -9.18 7.54
C VAL A 228 9.83 -7.92 8.16
N ARG A 229 10.20 -6.75 7.64
CA ARG A 229 9.75 -5.47 8.19
C ARG A 229 8.39 -5.12 7.62
N ARG A 230 7.63 -4.34 8.38
CA ARG A 230 6.40 -3.69 7.91
C ARG A 230 6.60 -3.05 6.52
N MET A 231 5.59 -3.20 5.66
CA MET A 231 5.53 -2.47 4.40
C MET A 231 5.47 -0.96 4.64
N GLY A 232 6.43 -0.21 4.12
CA GLY A 232 6.49 1.23 4.31
C GLY A 232 7.39 1.95 3.32
N LYS A 233 6.96 3.14 2.89
CA LYS A 233 7.72 3.96 1.93
C LYS A 233 9.12 4.32 2.40
N SER A 234 9.27 4.69 3.68
CA SER A 234 10.55 5.08 4.27
C SER A 234 11.60 3.96 4.22
N LEU A 235 11.16 2.70 4.11
CA LEU A 235 12.03 1.53 4.01
C LEU A 235 12.29 1.10 2.56
N GLY A 236 11.61 1.72 1.59
CA GLY A 236 11.70 1.34 0.18
C GLY A 236 11.14 -0.05 -0.14
N ASN A 237 10.39 -0.67 0.78
CA ASN A 237 9.91 -2.06 0.68
C ASN A 237 8.41 -2.15 0.37
N TYR A 238 7.85 -1.16 -0.32
CA TYR A 238 6.40 -1.00 -0.51
C TYR A 238 5.95 -1.26 -1.95
N ILE A 239 4.68 -1.63 -2.08
CA ILE A 239 3.97 -1.77 -3.35
C ILE A 239 2.82 -0.77 -3.32
N GLY A 240 2.87 0.25 -4.17
CA GLY A 240 1.87 1.30 -4.26
C GLY A 240 0.61 0.80 -4.96
N VAL A 241 -0.56 1.30 -4.54
CA VAL A 241 -1.84 1.05 -5.23
C VAL A 241 -1.93 1.80 -6.57
N ALA A 242 -1.09 2.84 -6.72
CA ALA A 242 -0.98 3.64 -7.93
C ALA A 242 0.24 3.28 -8.80
N ASP A 243 1.04 2.28 -8.40
CA ASP A 243 2.13 1.76 -9.24
C ASP A 243 1.56 1.25 -10.58
N SER A 244 2.37 1.24 -11.63
CA SER A 244 1.97 0.57 -12.88
C SER A 244 1.83 -0.94 -12.67
N ALA A 245 1.00 -1.61 -13.48
CA ALA A 245 0.83 -3.07 -13.41
C ALA A 245 2.18 -3.82 -13.51
N ASP A 246 3.09 -3.33 -14.36
CA ASP A 246 4.43 -3.88 -14.54
C ASP A 246 5.31 -3.73 -13.28
N GLU A 247 5.24 -2.58 -12.61
CA GLU A 247 5.94 -2.34 -11.34
C GLU A 247 5.36 -3.18 -10.20
N MET A 248 4.03 -3.24 -10.07
CA MET A 248 3.37 -4.10 -9.09
C MET A 248 3.78 -5.56 -9.29
N PHE A 249 3.74 -6.05 -10.54
CA PHE A 249 4.12 -7.41 -10.88
C PHE A 249 5.57 -7.68 -10.48
N GLY A 250 6.50 -6.82 -10.91
CA GLY A 250 7.92 -6.96 -10.57
C GLY A 250 8.18 -6.96 -9.06
N LYS A 251 7.53 -6.08 -8.31
CA LYS A 251 7.66 -6.01 -6.84
C LYS A 251 7.08 -7.25 -6.16
N ILE A 252 5.91 -7.75 -6.57
CA ILE A 252 5.31 -8.97 -6.00
C ILE A 252 6.19 -10.20 -6.28
N MET A 253 6.73 -10.31 -7.49
CA MET A 253 7.68 -11.39 -7.84
C MET A 253 8.96 -11.37 -7.00
N SER A 254 9.32 -10.21 -6.42
CA SER A 254 10.51 -10.04 -5.57
C SER A 254 10.30 -10.40 -4.09
N VAL A 255 9.04 -10.56 -3.66
CA VAL A 255 8.72 -10.92 -2.27
C VAL A 255 9.30 -12.31 -1.95
N PRO A 256 9.90 -12.54 -0.78
CA PRO A 256 10.32 -13.88 -0.34
C PRO A 256 9.17 -14.88 -0.30
N ASP A 257 9.47 -16.18 -0.21
CA ASP A 257 8.43 -17.22 -0.26
C ASP A 257 7.68 -17.34 1.08
N GLU A 258 8.37 -17.06 2.19
CA GLU A 258 7.86 -17.21 3.56
C GLU A 258 6.58 -16.39 3.83
N PRO A 259 6.47 -15.10 3.46
CA PRO A 259 5.25 -14.31 3.72
C PRO A 259 4.12 -14.56 2.72
N MET A 260 4.26 -15.45 1.74
CA MET A 260 3.27 -15.63 0.66
C MET A 260 1.88 -16.00 1.19
N ALA A 261 1.79 -16.85 2.22
CA ALA A 261 0.51 -17.18 2.86
C ALA A 261 -0.18 -15.95 3.44
N GLN A 262 0.59 -15.04 4.06
CA GLN A 262 0.08 -13.78 4.59
C GLN A 262 -0.42 -12.89 3.44
N TYR A 263 0.37 -12.75 2.37
CA TYR A 263 0.00 -11.93 1.22
C TYR A 263 -1.30 -12.41 0.57
N PHE A 264 -1.47 -13.71 0.31
CA PHE A 264 -2.72 -14.25 -0.22
C PHE A 264 -3.90 -14.00 0.72
N THR A 265 -3.71 -14.21 2.03
CA THR A 265 -4.78 -14.07 3.02
C THR A 265 -5.26 -12.63 3.11
N LEU A 266 -4.35 -11.64 3.08
CA LEU A 266 -4.68 -10.23 3.31
C LEU A 266 -5.02 -9.46 2.03
N LEU A 267 -4.46 -9.87 0.89
CA LEU A 267 -4.55 -9.11 -0.36
C LEU A 267 -5.47 -9.74 -1.42
N THR A 268 -6.04 -10.91 -1.13
CA THR A 268 -6.93 -11.61 -2.07
C THR A 268 -8.14 -12.24 -1.37
N ASP A 269 -9.17 -12.53 -2.17
CA ASP A 269 -10.36 -13.27 -1.73
C ASP A 269 -10.32 -14.73 -2.23
N LEU A 270 -9.16 -15.23 -2.69
CA LEU A 270 -9.01 -16.62 -3.17
C LEU A 270 -9.36 -17.61 -2.05
N PRO A 271 -10.09 -18.70 -2.32
CA PRO A 271 -10.42 -19.70 -1.31
C PRO A 271 -9.18 -20.25 -0.60
N THR A 272 -9.29 -20.48 0.72
CA THR A 272 -8.17 -20.96 1.55
C THR A 272 -7.56 -22.25 1.03
N GLU A 273 -8.38 -23.18 0.53
CA GLU A 273 -7.89 -24.45 -0.04
C GLU A 273 -7.06 -24.23 -1.31
N GLN A 274 -7.47 -23.29 -2.18
CA GLN A 274 -6.68 -22.93 -3.37
C GLN A 274 -5.33 -22.32 -2.97
N VAL A 275 -5.29 -21.48 -1.93
CA VAL A 275 -4.03 -20.92 -1.42
C VAL A 275 -3.12 -22.01 -0.86
N LYS A 276 -3.67 -23.01 -0.15
CA LYS A 276 -2.90 -24.16 0.34
C LYS A 276 -2.30 -24.98 -0.79
N GLU A 277 -3.05 -25.21 -1.86
CA GLU A 277 -2.56 -25.92 -3.05
C GLU A 277 -1.42 -25.16 -3.74
N LEU A 278 -1.56 -23.84 -3.90
CA LEU A 278 -0.52 -23.00 -4.52
C LEU A 278 0.78 -22.94 -3.70
N LEU A 279 0.69 -23.11 -2.38
CA LEU A 279 1.82 -23.04 -1.45
C LEU A 279 2.24 -24.42 -0.92
N ALA A 280 1.74 -25.51 -1.50
CA ALA A 280 2.05 -26.86 -1.06
C ALA A 280 3.54 -27.20 -1.26
N PRO A 281 4.13 -28.07 -0.42
CA PRO A 281 5.49 -28.56 -0.64
C PRO A 281 5.66 -29.17 -2.04
N GLY A 282 6.64 -28.69 -2.81
CA GLY A 282 6.88 -29.11 -4.19
C GLY A 282 6.15 -28.28 -5.26
N ALA A 283 5.23 -27.39 -4.86
CA ALA A 283 4.72 -26.35 -5.76
C ALA A 283 5.84 -25.35 -6.10
N ASN A 284 5.77 -24.77 -7.29
CA ASN A 284 6.74 -23.78 -7.75
C ASN A 284 6.37 -22.39 -7.17
N PRO A 285 7.21 -21.78 -6.30
CA PRO A 285 6.89 -20.50 -5.68
C PRO A 285 6.68 -19.37 -6.70
N ARG A 286 7.32 -19.46 -7.87
CA ARG A 286 7.13 -18.51 -8.97
C ARG A 286 5.68 -18.49 -9.45
N ASP A 287 5.05 -19.65 -9.58
CA ASP A 287 3.70 -19.77 -10.13
C ASP A 287 2.69 -19.20 -9.11
N ALA A 288 2.90 -19.46 -7.81
CA ALA A 288 2.12 -18.84 -6.75
C ALA A 288 2.26 -17.30 -6.76
N LYS A 289 3.48 -16.76 -6.92
CA LYS A 289 3.70 -15.30 -7.03
C LYS A 289 3.05 -14.70 -8.26
N GLU A 290 3.05 -15.41 -9.39
CA GLU A 290 2.37 -14.96 -10.61
C GLU A 290 0.85 -14.91 -10.39
N VAL A 291 0.25 -15.92 -9.75
CA VAL A 291 -1.18 -15.90 -9.38
C VAL A 291 -1.50 -14.75 -8.44
N LEU A 292 -0.69 -14.54 -7.40
CA LEU A 292 -0.84 -13.42 -6.47
C LEU A 292 -0.76 -12.08 -7.22
N ALA A 293 0.27 -11.89 -8.05
CA ALA A 293 0.50 -10.65 -8.79
C ALA A 293 -0.70 -10.33 -9.69
N LYS A 294 -1.17 -11.31 -10.46
CA LYS A 294 -2.34 -11.12 -11.33
C LYS A 294 -3.59 -10.77 -10.52
N THR A 295 -3.83 -11.47 -9.42
CA THR A 295 -5.00 -11.25 -8.56
C THR A 295 -4.97 -9.87 -7.93
N VAL A 296 -3.81 -9.39 -7.50
CA VAL A 296 -3.64 -8.05 -6.91
C VAL A 296 -3.78 -6.98 -7.99
N ILE A 297 -3.13 -7.12 -9.14
CA ILE A 297 -3.20 -6.13 -10.24
C ILE A 297 -4.64 -5.99 -10.75
N ALA A 298 -5.36 -7.10 -10.91
CA ALA A 298 -6.75 -7.08 -11.37
C ALA A 298 -7.71 -6.30 -10.44
N GLN A 299 -7.35 -6.12 -9.16
CA GLN A 299 -8.15 -5.33 -8.22
C GLN A 299 -7.93 -3.81 -8.37
N TYR A 300 -6.72 -3.38 -8.75
CA TYR A 300 -6.33 -1.97 -8.77
C TYR A 300 -6.20 -1.37 -10.18
N HIS A 301 -6.12 -2.24 -11.18
CA HIS A 301 -6.14 -1.95 -12.60
C HIS A 301 -7.31 -2.72 -13.22
N ASP A 302 -7.02 -3.76 -14.00
CA ASP A 302 -7.99 -4.67 -14.59
C ASP A 302 -7.31 -6.02 -14.92
N ALA A 303 -8.11 -6.99 -15.35
CA ALA A 303 -7.62 -8.32 -15.69
C ALA A 303 -6.68 -8.33 -16.91
N GLU A 304 -6.90 -7.43 -17.87
CA GLU A 304 -6.08 -7.35 -19.08
C GLU A 304 -4.68 -6.84 -18.76
N ALA A 305 -4.56 -5.79 -17.95
CA ALA A 305 -3.30 -5.25 -17.44
C ALA A 305 -2.53 -6.30 -16.63
N ALA A 306 -3.22 -7.13 -15.85
CA ALA A 306 -2.62 -8.25 -15.12
C ALA A 306 -2.00 -9.29 -16.07
N ASP A 307 -2.73 -9.68 -17.12
CA ASP A 307 -2.25 -10.63 -18.14
C ASP A 307 -1.08 -10.07 -18.96
N GLN A 308 -1.16 -8.80 -19.35
CA GLN A 308 -0.10 -8.10 -20.08
C GLN A 308 1.18 -8.00 -19.24
N ALA A 309 1.09 -7.63 -17.96
CA ALA A 309 2.24 -7.56 -17.06
C ALA A 309 2.90 -8.94 -16.85
N ALA A 310 2.09 -9.99 -16.70
CA ALA A 310 2.58 -11.36 -16.60
C ALA A 310 3.31 -11.81 -17.88
N ALA A 311 2.75 -11.50 -19.06
CA ALA A 311 3.38 -11.79 -20.34
C ALA A 311 4.69 -11.01 -20.54
N ALA A 312 4.70 -9.71 -20.20
CA ALA A 312 5.88 -8.86 -20.27
C ALA A 312 6.99 -9.37 -19.33
N PHE A 313 6.64 -9.77 -18.10
CA PHE A 313 7.59 -10.37 -17.17
C PHE A 313 8.15 -11.69 -17.69
N ARG A 314 7.31 -12.58 -18.25
CA ARG A 314 7.75 -13.84 -18.85
C ARG A 314 8.70 -13.62 -20.02
N ARG A 315 8.42 -12.67 -20.92
CA ARG A 315 9.34 -12.29 -22.02
C ARG A 315 10.66 -11.76 -21.49
N ARG A 316 10.64 -10.83 -20.54
CA ARG A 316 11.87 -10.32 -19.91
C ARG A 316 12.69 -11.43 -19.26
N ALA A 317 12.04 -12.43 -18.67
CA ALA A 317 12.69 -13.56 -18.02
C ALA A 317 13.24 -14.60 -19.01
N SER A 318 12.58 -14.85 -20.15
CA SER A 318 13.13 -15.64 -21.26
C SER A 318 14.21 -14.88 -22.03
N GLY A 319 14.37 -13.59 -21.71
CA GLY A 319 15.28 -12.70 -22.37
C GLY A 319 14.77 -12.31 -23.74
N GLU A 320 13.49 -12.36 -24.07
CA GLU A 320 12.92 -11.77 -25.29
C GLU A 320 12.82 -10.25 -25.18
N ASP A 321 12.68 -9.56 -26.32
CA ASP A 321 12.45 -8.12 -26.35
C ASP A 321 11.01 -7.78 -25.91
N PRO A 322 10.77 -6.59 -25.31
CA PRO A 322 9.42 -6.09 -25.10
C PRO A 322 8.69 -5.91 -26.44
N LEU A 323 7.35 -6.00 -26.43
CA LEU A 323 6.53 -5.76 -27.63
C LEU A 323 6.64 -4.31 -28.10
N GLU A 324 6.67 -3.38 -27.15
CA GLU A 324 6.92 -1.97 -27.41
C GLU A 324 8.35 -1.66 -26.97
N ILE A 325 9.17 -1.31 -27.94
CA ILE A 325 10.55 -0.90 -27.72
C ILE A 325 10.58 0.63 -27.66
N PRO A 326 11.09 1.25 -26.58
CA PRO A 326 11.23 2.71 -26.51
C PRO A 326 12.05 3.25 -27.67
N VAL A 327 11.63 4.37 -28.25
CA VAL A 327 12.37 5.02 -29.33
C VAL A 327 13.43 5.94 -28.74
N ALA A 328 14.67 5.78 -29.18
CA ALA A 328 15.77 6.71 -28.90
C ALA A 328 16.10 7.49 -30.17
N HIS A 329 16.08 8.81 -30.05
CA HIS A 329 16.44 9.69 -31.17
C HIS A 329 17.95 9.85 -31.25
N LEU A 330 18.51 9.59 -32.42
CA LEU A 330 19.94 9.80 -32.71
C LEU A 330 20.07 10.76 -33.88
N SER A 331 20.78 11.86 -33.66
CA SER A 331 21.01 12.86 -34.71
C SER A 331 21.94 12.30 -35.79
N ALA A 332 21.56 12.48 -37.06
CA ALA A 332 22.30 11.92 -38.19
C ALA A 332 23.72 12.52 -38.36
N ASP A 333 23.97 13.71 -37.81
CA ASP A 333 25.29 14.37 -37.78
C ASP A 333 26.35 13.62 -36.96
N LYS A 334 25.94 12.66 -36.12
CA LYS A 334 26.83 11.80 -35.32
C LYS A 334 27.40 10.62 -36.09
N LEU A 335 26.87 10.33 -37.29
CA LEU A 335 27.30 9.21 -38.11
C LEU A 335 28.49 9.62 -39.01
N ASP A 336 29.37 8.67 -39.29
CA ASP A 336 30.40 8.83 -40.32
C ASP A 336 29.79 8.80 -41.74
N ALA A 337 30.63 9.01 -42.76
CA ALA A 337 30.18 9.03 -44.16
C ALA A 337 29.53 7.70 -44.63
N GLU A 338 29.75 6.61 -43.89
CA GLU A 338 29.19 5.30 -44.15
C GLU A 338 28.00 4.96 -43.24
N GLY A 339 27.48 5.92 -42.46
CA GLY A 339 26.33 5.73 -41.57
C GLY A 339 26.66 4.97 -40.29
N ARG A 340 27.92 4.99 -39.85
CA ARG A 340 28.38 4.26 -38.66
C ARG A 340 28.76 5.18 -37.52
N ILE A 341 28.70 4.65 -36.31
CA ILE A 341 29.10 5.34 -35.09
C ILE A 341 29.86 4.37 -34.18
N ALA A 342 30.84 4.88 -33.42
CA ALA A 342 31.56 4.06 -32.45
C ALA A 342 30.59 3.53 -31.37
N ALA A 343 30.65 2.23 -31.07
CA ALA A 343 29.74 1.58 -30.13
C ALA A 343 29.61 2.29 -28.76
N PRO A 344 30.70 2.75 -28.10
CA PRO A 344 30.58 3.47 -26.83
C PRO A 344 29.90 4.83 -26.96
N THR A 345 30.05 5.49 -28.12
CA THR A 345 29.40 6.77 -28.40
C THR A 345 27.91 6.57 -28.60
N LEU A 346 27.51 5.54 -29.35
CA LEU A 346 26.09 5.21 -29.54
C LEU A 346 25.36 5.01 -28.21
N ILE A 347 25.92 4.19 -27.31
CA ILE A 347 25.34 3.92 -25.98
C ILE A 347 25.18 5.21 -25.15
N LYS A 348 26.13 6.14 -25.26
CA LYS A 348 26.07 7.42 -24.55
C LYS A 348 25.01 8.35 -25.17
N GLU A 349 24.99 8.50 -26.48
CA GLU A 349 24.09 9.45 -27.16
C GLU A 349 22.61 9.04 -27.01
N ILE A 350 22.31 7.74 -26.94
CA ILE A 350 20.95 7.25 -26.65
C ILE A 350 20.58 7.31 -25.15
N GLY A 351 21.45 7.88 -24.32
CA GLY A 351 21.22 8.08 -22.88
C GLY A 351 21.32 6.81 -22.04
N PHE A 352 21.85 5.71 -22.58
CA PHE A 352 21.96 4.46 -21.83
C PHE A 352 23.13 4.47 -20.85
N GLU A 353 24.17 5.28 -21.06
CA GLU A 353 25.23 5.50 -20.08
C GLU A 353 25.63 6.97 -20.01
N SER A 354 26.06 7.42 -18.82
CA SER A 354 26.46 8.83 -18.60
C SER A 354 27.78 9.21 -19.26
N SER A 355 28.62 8.24 -19.61
CA SER A 355 29.92 8.46 -20.24
C SER A 355 30.32 7.32 -21.17
N THR A 356 31.16 7.64 -22.16
CA THR A 356 31.73 6.63 -23.07
C THR A 356 32.62 5.63 -22.31
N SER A 357 33.28 6.03 -21.22
CA SER A 357 34.08 5.13 -20.38
C SER A 357 33.24 4.04 -19.72
N ASN A 358 32.04 4.38 -19.23
CA ASN A 358 31.11 3.37 -18.70
C ASN A 358 30.59 2.46 -19.81
N ALA A 359 30.24 3.03 -20.97
CA ALA A 359 29.80 2.26 -22.13
C ALA A 359 30.86 1.25 -22.60
N ARG A 360 32.15 1.61 -22.61
CA ARG A 360 33.25 0.68 -22.93
C ARG A 360 33.28 -0.53 -22.01
N ARG A 361 33.14 -0.33 -20.70
CA ARG A 361 33.11 -1.44 -19.72
C ARG A 361 31.95 -2.39 -19.98
N VAL A 362 30.78 -1.86 -20.38
CA VAL A 362 29.62 -2.69 -20.71
C VAL A 362 29.87 -3.50 -21.97
N ILE A 363 30.50 -2.90 -22.99
CA ILE A 363 30.88 -3.58 -24.24
C ILE A 363 31.90 -4.69 -23.96
N GLU A 364 32.98 -4.40 -23.21
CA GLU A 364 33.99 -5.39 -22.83
C GLU A 364 33.41 -6.54 -22.01
N GLY A 365 32.40 -6.25 -21.19
CA GLY A 365 31.64 -7.24 -20.44
C GLY A 365 30.61 -8.03 -21.27
N GLY A 366 30.55 -7.84 -22.59
CA GLY A 366 29.61 -8.53 -23.49
C GLY A 366 28.15 -8.09 -23.32
N GLY A 367 27.92 -6.92 -22.72
CA GLY A 367 26.59 -6.41 -22.39
C GLY A 367 25.95 -5.56 -23.48
N PHE A 368 26.50 -5.48 -24.69
CA PHE A 368 25.95 -4.68 -25.79
C PHE A 368 25.55 -5.56 -26.98
N ASN A 369 24.26 -5.54 -27.36
CA ASN A 369 23.72 -6.33 -28.47
C ASN A 369 22.97 -5.46 -29.48
N VAL A 370 23.11 -5.75 -30.77
CA VAL A 370 22.48 -4.99 -31.86
C VAL A 370 21.64 -5.86 -32.80
N GLY A 371 20.61 -5.25 -33.39
CA GLY A 371 19.79 -5.83 -34.45
C GLY A 371 18.85 -6.96 -33.99
N PRO A 372 18.15 -7.61 -34.94
CA PRO A 372 17.16 -8.65 -34.65
C PRO A 372 17.81 -9.98 -34.18
N ARG A 373 19.05 -10.25 -34.59
CA ARG A 373 19.79 -11.46 -34.20
C ARG A 373 20.58 -11.31 -32.89
N ARG A 374 20.51 -10.14 -32.25
CA ARG A 374 21.21 -9.83 -30.98
C ARG A 374 22.72 -10.07 -31.08
N GLU A 375 23.31 -9.58 -32.17
CA GLU A 375 24.75 -9.66 -32.36
C GLU A 375 25.47 -8.96 -31.21
N THR A 376 26.28 -9.70 -30.46
CA THR A 376 27.04 -9.17 -29.33
C THR A 376 28.26 -8.41 -29.84
N ILE A 377 28.38 -7.15 -29.46
CA ILE A 377 29.55 -6.32 -29.73
C ILE A 377 30.42 -6.34 -28.48
N THR A 378 31.64 -6.88 -28.60
CA THR A 378 32.60 -6.98 -27.49
C THR A 378 33.84 -6.09 -27.66
N ASP A 379 34.06 -5.54 -28.86
CA ASP A 379 35.17 -4.62 -29.14
C ASP A 379 34.73 -3.16 -28.91
N PRO A 380 35.32 -2.44 -27.94
CA PRO A 380 35.06 -1.01 -27.71
C PRO A 380 35.39 -0.09 -28.89
N LYS A 381 36.16 -0.57 -29.88
CA LYS A 381 36.49 0.14 -31.11
C LYS A 381 35.57 -0.21 -32.27
N ALA A 382 34.60 -1.11 -32.06
CA ALA A 382 33.65 -1.48 -33.10
C ALA A 382 32.85 -0.27 -33.57
N MET A 383 32.69 -0.18 -34.88
CA MET A 383 31.81 0.78 -35.56
C MET A 383 30.49 0.09 -35.87
N VAL A 384 29.39 0.64 -35.35
CA VAL A 384 28.03 0.10 -35.53
C VAL A 384 27.37 0.85 -36.66
N TYR A 385 26.91 0.13 -37.68
CA TYR A 385 26.05 0.71 -38.72
C TYR A 385 24.66 1.00 -38.14
N VAL A 386 24.19 2.23 -38.29
CA VAL A 386 22.89 2.66 -37.75
C VAL A 386 21.93 2.92 -38.89
N SER A 387 20.75 2.32 -38.77
CA SER A 387 19.60 2.55 -39.66
C SER A 387 18.38 2.88 -38.82
N ASP A 388 17.41 3.56 -39.41
CA ASP A 388 16.11 3.79 -38.78
C ASP A 388 15.46 2.43 -38.46
N GLY A 389 15.05 2.24 -37.20
CA GLY A 389 14.53 0.96 -36.70
C GLY A 389 15.58 -0.01 -36.12
N LEU A 390 16.86 0.39 -36.02
CA LEU A 390 17.87 -0.46 -35.39
C LEU A 390 17.58 -0.66 -33.90
N VAL A 391 17.42 -1.91 -33.45
CA VAL A 391 17.26 -2.22 -32.02
C VAL A 391 18.62 -2.41 -31.35
N VAL A 392 18.86 -1.68 -30.26
CA VAL A 392 20.05 -1.73 -29.41
C VAL A 392 19.69 -2.14 -27.99
N ARG A 393 20.51 -3.01 -27.38
CA ARG A 393 20.31 -3.54 -26.02
C ARG A 393 21.58 -3.37 -25.20
N VAL A 394 21.44 -2.88 -23.98
CA VAL A 394 22.54 -2.69 -23.01
C VAL A 394 22.17 -3.35 -21.68
N GLY A 395 22.85 -4.46 -21.37
CA GLY A 395 22.56 -5.31 -20.22
C GLY A 395 21.17 -5.95 -20.28
N LYS A 396 20.57 -6.25 -19.11
CA LYS A 396 19.27 -6.93 -19.02
C LYS A 396 18.04 -6.01 -19.09
N ARG A 397 18.22 -4.69 -18.98
CA ARG A 397 17.11 -3.75 -18.76
C ARG A 397 16.99 -2.62 -19.78
N LYS A 398 18.09 -2.22 -20.45
CA LYS A 398 18.07 -1.07 -21.36
C LYS A 398 17.93 -1.57 -22.80
N ILE A 399 16.85 -1.19 -23.47
CA ILE A 399 16.59 -1.50 -24.89
C ILE A 399 15.93 -0.29 -25.56
N ALA A 400 16.36 0.02 -26.78
CA ALA A 400 15.73 1.06 -27.59
C ALA A 400 15.77 0.72 -29.07
N GLU A 401 14.80 1.25 -29.80
CA GLU A 401 14.79 1.33 -31.26
C GLU A 401 15.32 2.70 -31.66
N ILE A 402 16.33 2.74 -32.53
CA ILE A 402 16.92 3.99 -32.98
C ILE A 402 16.02 4.63 -34.04
N ARG A 403 15.63 5.88 -33.80
CA ARG A 403 15.08 6.76 -34.83
C ARG A 403 16.09 7.83 -35.20
N LEU A 404 16.47 7.87 -36.48
CA LEU A 404 17.37 8.91 -36.98
C LEU A 404 16.60 10.23 -37.12
N VAL A 405 17.16 11.32 -36.61
CA VAL A 405 16.57 12.67 -36.66
C VAL A 405 17.50 13.69 -37.29
#